data_AF-X1QAG6-F1
#
_entry.id   AF-X1QAG6-F1
#
_cell.length_a   1.000
_cell.length_b   1.000
_cell.length_c   1.000
_cell.angle_alpha   90.00
_cell.angle_beta   90.00
_cell.angle_gamma   90.00
#
_symmetry.space_group_name_H-M   'P 1'
#
loop_
_entity.id
_entity.type
_entity.pdbx_description
1 polymer ?
#
loop_
_entity_poly.entity_id
_entity_poly.type
_entity_poly.pdbx_seq_one_letter_code
_entity_poly.pdbx_strand_id
1 'polypeptide(L)'
;WEGRRDLDDFCRSINNTSGTERHNNIFDQVNLPLTLNYLVATILVHQNDHPHKNHYLYRDSNGSGEWCFLPWDHDLTWGSNWTGSSYHDYIYADDDQVPGKPTDVKPSHPFIGRQDCREWNFFWNRLINALLNDDMVREMYLRRLRTVMDEFIKPPGTPYAELFIENHIDELVAAMSADVALDYSKWANPWSWGGQGGYPRDQSFEYAINIIKNDYLAVRRTHLFVTHNVKMS
;
A
#
# COMPACT_ATOMS: atom_id res chain seq x y z
N TRP A 1 11.73 17.09 -27.90
CA TRP A 1 12.09 15.93 -27.06
C TRP A 1 12.68 16.47 -25.78
N GLU A 2 11.98 16.34 -24.67
CA GLU A 2 12.59 16.54 -23.35
C GLU A 2 13.50 15.33 -23.06
N GLY A 3 14.68 15.58 -22.49
CA GLY A 3 15.61 14.52 -22.09
C GLY A 3 15.24 13.93 -20.73
N ARG A 4 16.05 13.00 -20.22
CA ARG A 4 15.91 12.40 -18.88
C ARG A 4 16.85 13.02 -17.82
N ARG A 5 17.48 14.16 -18.14
CA ARG A 5 18.57 14.73 -17.34
C ARG A 5 18.11 15.07 -15.94
N ASP A 6 16.95 15.67 -15.82
CA ASP A 6 16.33 16.06 -14.57
C ASP A 6 15.98 14.87 -13.67
N LEU A 7 15.55 13.75 -14.25
CA LEU A 7 15.39 12.49 -13.51
C LEU A 7 16.75 11.95 -13.04
N ASP A 8 17.77 12.00 -13.88
CA ASP A 8 19.12 11.54 -13.53
C ASP A 8 19.74 12.42 -12.44
N ASP A 9 19.51 13.73 -12.49
CA ASP A 9 19.96 14.71 -11.49
C ASP A 9 19.28 14.47 -10.14
N PHE A 10 17.95 14.28 -10.15
CA PHE A 10 17.19 13.92 -8.95
C PHE A 10 17.63 12.57 -8.36
N CYS A 11 17.80 11.55 -9.20
CA CYS A 11 18.32 10.26 -8.74
C CYS A 11 19.69 10.40 -8.08
N ARG A 12 20.59 11.22 -8.62
CA ARG A 12 21.90 11.46 -8.02
C ARG A 12 21.81 12.25 -6.72
N SER A 13 20.98 13.29 -6.66
CA SER A 13 20.81 14.13 -5.46
C SER A 13 20.29 13.31 -4.27
N ILE A 14 19.41 12.34 -4.51
CA ILE A 14 18.89 11.45 -3.46
C ILE A 14 19.85 10.29 -3.16
N ASN A 15 20.35 9.59 -4.19
CA ASN A 15 21.05 8.32 -3.99
C ASN A 15 22.52 8.49 -3.59
N ASN A 16 23.18 9.58 -4.02
CA ASN A 16 24.63 9.74 -3.89
C ASN A 16 25.05 10.74 -2.81
N THR A 17 24.12 11.37 -2.11
CA THR A 17 24.38 12.29 -0.98
C THR A 17 23.99 11.63 0.34
N SER A 18 24.31 12.21 1.50
CA SER A 18 23.88 11.69 2.82
C SER A 18 23.82 12.81 3.86
N GLY A 19 23.34 12.51 5.07
CA GLY A 19 23.26 13.48 6.17
C GLY A 19 22.48 14.75 5.79
N THR A 20 23.01 15.91 6.18
CA THR A 20 22.41 17.22 5.92
C THR A 20 22.23 17.51 4.43
N GLU A 21 23.12 17.05 3.56
CA GLU A 21 23.00 17.29 2.11
C GLU A 21 21.78 16.55 1.54
N ARG A 22 21.61 15.26 1.90
CA ARG A 22 20.42 14.50 1.47
C ARG A 22 19.14 15.07 2.07
N HIS A 23 19.18 15.48 3.34
CA HIS A 23 18.05 16.16 4.00
C HIS A 23 17.61 17.37 3.18
N ASN A 24 18.53 18.31 2.90
CA ASN A 24 18.20 19.49 2.11
C ASN A 24 17.67 19.12 0.71
N ASN A 25 18.30 18.16 0.02
CA ASN A 25 17.83 17.71 -1.29
C ASN A 25 16.41 17.15 -1.26
N ILE A 26 16.03 16.44 -0.20
CA ILE A 26 14.65 15.96 -0.02
C ILE A 26 13.69 17.15 0.07
N PHE A 27 13.97 18.13 0.93
CA PHE A 27 13.09 19.28 1.14
C PHE A 27 13.04 20.23 -0.07
N ASP A 28 14.10 20.28 -0.88
CA ASP A 28 14.18 21.16 -2.05
C ASP A 28 13.56 20.55 -3.31
N GLN A 29 13.50 19.22 -3.42
CA GLN A 29 13.18 18.54 -4.69
C GLN A 29 11.98 17.60 -4.61
N VAL A 30 11.49 17.25 -3.43
CA VAL A 30 10.35 16.34 -3.26
C VAL A 30 9.14 17.12 -2.79
N ASN A 31 8.02 16.94 -3.48
CA ASN A 31 6.74 17.42 -2.96
C ASN A 31 6.34 16.49 -1.81
N LEU A 32 6.80 16.82 -0.61
CA LEU A 32 6.60 16.01 0.59
C LEU A 32 5.11 15.79 0.90
N PRO A 33 4.21 16.80 0.83
CA PRO A 33 2.79 16.56 1.10
C PRO A 33 2.16 15.50 0.19
N LEU A 34 2.36 15.57 -1.14
CA LEU A 34 1.82 14.59 -2.07
C LEU A 34 2.50 13.23 -1.93
N THR A 35 3.82 13.21 -1.76
CA THR A 35 4.59 11.97 -1.61
C THR A 35 4.19 11.22 -0.34
N LEU A 36 4.05 11.91 0.79
CA LEU A 36 3.63 11.28 2.05
C LEU A 36 2.18 10.81 1.99
N ASN A 37 1.28 11.54 1.31
CA ASN A 37 -0.08 11.08 1.06
C ASN A 37 -0.10 9.78 0.24
N TYR A 38 0.70 9.70 -0.82
CA TYR A 38 0.86 8.49 -1.61
C TYR A 38 1.35 7.32 -0.77
N LEU A 39 2.44 7.50 0.00
CA LEU A 39 3.00 6.43 0.83
C LEU A 39 1.99 5.94 1.88
N VAL A 40 1.26 6.85 2.53
CA VAL A 40 0.23 6.48 3.50
C VAL A 40 -0.89 5.70 2.83
N ALA A 41 -1.37 6.16 1.66
CA ALA A 41 -2.41 5.46 0.92
C ALA A 41 -1.97 4.04 0.52
N THR A 42 -0.72 3.85 0.08
CA THR A 42 -0.20 2.51 -0.28
C THR A 42 -0.15 1.58 0.93
N ILE A 43 0.08 2.08 2.16
CA ILE A 43 0.02 1.27 3.38
C ILE A 43 -1.41 0.84 3.72
N LEU A 44 -2.38 1.74 3.55
CA LEU A 44 -3.78 1.47 3.87
C LEU A 44 -4.39 0.42 2.95
N VAL A 45 -4.21 0.61 1.63
CA VAL A 45 -4.69 -0.37 0.63
C VAL A 45 -3.76 -1.56 0.52
N HIS A 46 -2.58 -1.51 1.15
CA HIS A 46 -1.56 -2.56 1.16
C HIS A 46 -1.06 -2.95 -0.24
N GLN A 47 -0.76 -1.93 -1.05
CA GLN A 47 -0.12 -2.10 -2.36
C GLN A 47 1.37 -2.41 -2.16
N ASN A 48 1.73 -3.70 -2.14
CA ASN A 48 3.09 -4.17 -1.88
C ASN A 48 4.08 -3.96 -3.03
N ASP A 49 3.60 -3.81 -4.25
CA ASP A 49 4.45 -3.65 -5.44
C ASP A 49 4.91 -2.20 -5.65
N HIS A 50 4.36 -1.26 -4.87
CA HIS A 50 4.65 0.17 -4.94
C HIS A 50 6.14 0.57 -4.83
N PRO A 51 7.07 -0.20 -4.21
CA PRO A 51 8.47 0.21 -4.14
C PRO A 51 9.17 0.25 -5.50
N HIS A 52 8.70 -0.49 -6.50
CA HIS A 52 9.45 -0.64 -7.76
C HIS A 52 8.58 -0.63 -9.03
N LYS A 53 7.26 -0.64 -8.91
CA LYS A 53 6.30 -0.53 -10.01
C LYS A 53 4.99 0.09 -9.50
N ASN A 54 3.98 0.12 -10.35
CA ASN A 54 2.61 0.56 -9.99
C ASN A 54 2.56 2.03 -9.54
N HIS A 55 3.45 2.84 -10.12
CA HIS A 55 3.42 4.28 -10.01
C HIS A 55 4.17 4.94 -11.17
N TYR A 56 3.84 6.21 -11.41
CA TYR A 56 4.69 7.13 -12.13
C TYR A 56 5.42 8.04 -11.13
N LEU A 57 6.65 8.41 -11.46
CA LEU A 57 7.35 9.51 -10.80
C LEU A 57 7.20 10.75 -11.69
N TYR A 58 6.44 11.73 -11.22
CA TYR A 58 6.10 12.95 -11.94
C TYR A 58 6.89 14.13 -11.40
N ARG A 59 7.31 15.04 -12.28
CA ARG A 59 7.91 16.33 -11.93
C ARG A 59 7.04 17.46 -12.41
N ASP A 60 6.72 18.40 -11.53
CA ASP A 60 6.00 19.61 -11.90
C ASP A 60 6.94 20.67 -12.53
N SER A 61 7.48 20.38 -13.71
CA SER A 61 8.55 21.19 -14.34
C SER A 61 8.18 22.65 -14.60
N ASN A 62 6.89 22.96 -14.77
CA ASN A 62 6.41 24.32 -15.03
C ASN A 62 5.86 25.03 -13.79
N GLY A 63 5.80 24.33 -12.65
CA GLY A 63 5.35 24.88 -11.38
C GLY A 63 6.45 24.78 -10.33
N SER A 64 6.29 23.88 -9.35
CA SER A 64 7.22 23.82 -8.22
C SER A 64 8.60 23.26 -8.57
N GLY A 65 8.72 22.53 -9.68
CA GLY A 65 9.93 21.80 -10.05
C GLY A 65 10.19 20.55 -9.20
N GLU A 66 9.30 20.23 -8.26
CA GLU A 66 9.39 19.11 -7.34
C GLU A 66 8.87 17.80 -7.94
N TRP A 67 9.30 16.69 -7.36
CA TRP A 67 8.91 15.34 -7.72
C TRP A 67 7.85 14.76 -6.78
N CYS A 68 6.90 14.01 -7.32
CA CYS A 68 5.93 13.22 -6.55
C CYS A 68 5.57 11.90 -7.23
N PHE A 69 5.02 10.98 -6.46
CA PHE A 69 4.44 9.75 -6.98
C PHE A 69 3.01 9.97 -7.49
N LEU A 70 2.65 9.27 -8.56
CA LEU A 70 1.26 9.12 -9.01
C LEU A 70 0.91 7.62 -9.02
N PRO A 71 -0.18 7.20 -8.34
CA PRO A 71 -0.54 5.79 -8.24
C PRO A 71 -1.02 5.22 -9.59
N TRP A 72 -0.75 3.94 -9.81
CA TRP A 72 -1.22 3.18 -10.96
C TRP A 72 -1.37 1.71 -10.56
N ASP A 73 -2.35 0.98 -11.11
CA ASP A 73 -2.46 -0.49 -10.95
C ASP A 73 -2.54 -0.98 -9.48
N HIS A 74 -3.73 -0.86 -8.89
CA HIS A 74 -4.01 -1.18 -7.48
C HIS A 74 -5.00 -2.34 -7.30
N ASP A 75 -5.01 -3.30 -8.22
CA ASP A 75 -5.84 -4.50 -8.15
C ASP A 75 -5.32 -5.53 -7.12
N LEU A 76 -4.00 -5.70 -7.01
CA LEU A 76 -3.35 -6.51 -5.96
C LEU A 76 -3.21 -5.73 -4.65
N THR A 77 -4.36 -5.45 -4.03
CA THR A 77 -4.49 -4.71 -2.77
C THR A 77 -5.46 -5.43 -1.84
N TRP A 78 -5.70 -4.87 -0.66
CA TRP A 78 -6.68 -5.39 0.32
C TRP A 78 -6.43 -6.86 0.71
N GLY A 79 -5.16 -7.23 0.79
CA GLY A 79 -4.69 -8.54 1.22
C GLY A 79 -4.26 -9.47 0.09
N SER A 80 -4.67 -9.19 -1.15
CA SER A 80 -4.08 -9.85 -2.31
C SER A 80 -2.64 -9.39 -2.52
N ASN A 81 -1.79 -10.29 -3.01
CA ASN A 81 -0.38 -10.01 -3.28
C ASN A 81 0.12 -10.89 -4.42
N TRP A 82 1.34 -10.67 -4.90
CA TRP A 82 2.00 -11.56 -5.85
C TRP A 82 3.05 -12.43 -5.15
N THR A 83 2.77 -13.73 -5.03
CA THR A 83 3.69 -14.70 -4.36
C THR A 83 4.27 -15.74 -5.32
N GLY A 84 4.41 -15.36 -6.59
CA GLY A 84 4.74 -16.26 -7.70
C GLY A 84 3.56 -16.53 -8.65
N SER A 85 2.36 -16.06 -8.28
CA SER A 85 1.13 -16.07 -9.09
C SER A 85 0.22 -14.94 -8.64
N SER A 86 -0.66 -14.44 -9.52
CA SER A 86 -1.76 -13.53 -9.16
C SER A 86 -3.07 -14.26 -8.81
N TYR A 87 -3.11 -15.59 -8.96
CA TYR A 87 -4.31 -16.41 -8.77
C TYR A 87 -4.41 -17.06 -7.39
N HIS A 88 -3.75 -16.51 -6.37
CA HIS A 88 -3.84 -17.06 -5.01
C HIS A 88 -4.69 -16.20 -4.10
N ASP A 89 -5.47 -16.86 -3.23
CA ASP A 89 -6.31 -16.14 -2.27
C ASP A 89 -5.69 -16.06 -0.87
N TYR A 90 -4.40 -16.40 -0.70
CA TYR A 90 -3.76 -16.12 0.59
C TYR A 90 -3.80 -14.60 0.86
N ILE A 91 -4.32 -14.25 2.04
CA ILE A 91 -4.51 -12.87 2.48
C ILE A 91 -3.34 -12.42 3.34
N TYR A 92 -2.60 -11.42 2.85
CA TYR A 92 -1.56 -10.71 3.60
C TYR A 92 -2.19 -9.59 4.40
N ALA A 93 -2.02 -9.56 5.72
CA ALA A 93 -2.59 -8.47 6.52
C ALA A 93 -1.62 -7.96 7.60
N ASP A 94 -0.88 -8.88 8.23
CA ASP A 94 0.01 -8.65 9.36
C ASP A 94 1.39 -9.34 9.20
N ASP A 95 1.68 -9.86 8.01
CA ASP A 95 2.93 -10.52 7.61
C ASP A 95 4.17 -9.61 7.63
N ASP A 96 4.65 -9.27 8.82
CA ASP A 96 5.93 -8.58 9.03
C ASP A 96 7.14 -9.52 9.02
N GLN A 97 6.89 -10.83 8.97
CA GLN A 97 7.91 -11.86 8.86
C GLN A 97 7.36 -13.00 8.00
N VAL A 98 8.05 -13.31 6.92
CA VAL A 98 7.65 -14.41 6.03
C VAL A 98 8.51 -15.65 6.32
N PRO A 99 7.90 -16.83 6.57
CA PRO A 99 8.65 -18.07 6.75
C PRO A 99 9.59 -18.37 5.57
N GLY A 100 10.85 -18.69 5.88
CA GLY A 100 11.86 -18.98 4.85
C GLY A 100 12.47 -17.76 4.16
N LYS A 101 12.09 -16.54 4.53
CA LYS A 101 12.71 -15.30 4.04
C LYS A 101 13.53 -14.60 5.14
N PRO A 102 14.50 -13.75 4.76
CA PRO A 102 15.24 -12.92 5.72
C PRO A 102 14.31 -11.99 6.51
N THR A 103 14.79 -11.52 7.67
CA THR A 103 14.02 -10.66 8.58
C THR A 103 13.78 -9.24 8.05
N ASP A 104 14.44 -8.87 6.95
CA ASP A 104 14.20 -7.60 6.26
C ASP A 104 13.10 -7.69 5.20
N VAL A 105 12.43 -8.84 5.03
CA VAL A 105 11.22 -8.98 4.19
C VAL A 105 9.97 -8.89 5.07
N LYS A 106 9.28 -7.75 4.96
CA LYS A 106 8.18 -7.36 5.87
C LYS A 106 7.02 -6.71 5.09
N PRO A 107 6.31 -7.46 4.22
CA PRO A 107 5.29 -6.89 3.33
C PRO A 107 4.17 -6.15 4.06
N SER A 108 3.89 -6.47 5.34
CA SER A 108 2.88 -5.77 6.12
C SER A 108 3.38 -4.56 6.91
N HIS A 109 4.68 -4.27 6.91
CA HIS A 109 5.24 -3.22 7.77
C HIS A 109 4.90 -1.83 7.24
N PRO A 110 4.53 -0.84 8.09
CA PRO A 110 4.26 0.53 7.67
C PRO A 110 5.44 1.28 7.04
N PHE A 111 6.63 0.67 6.98
CA PHE A 111 7.81 1.25 6.35
C PHE A 111 8.30 0.45 5.15
N ILE A 112 7.42 -0.37 4.59
CA ILE A 112 7.65 -1.09 3.35
C ILE A 112 8.23 -0.16 2.27
N GLY A 113 9.27 -0.63 1.58
CA GLY A 113 10.06 0.17 0.64
C GLY A 113 11.37 0.73 1.23
N ARG A 114 11.61 0.61 2.54
CA ARG A 114 12.97 0.76 3.12
C ARG A 114 13.84 -0.46 2.82
N GLN A 115 15.15 -0.28 2.90
CA GLN A 115 16.10 -1.37 2.69
C GLN A 115 15.99 -2.48 3.76
N ASP A 116 15.53 -2.16 4.97
CA ASP A 116 15.29 -3.07 6.10
C ASP A 116 13.81 -3.51 6.25
N CYS A 117 12.94 -3.06 5.33
CA CYS A 117 11.53 -3.42 5.24
C CYS A 117 11.15 -3.57 3.76
N ARG A 118 11.53 -4.70 3.17
CA ARG A 118 11.36 -5.03 1.75
C ARG A 118 10.06 -5.77 1.51
N GLU A 119 9.55 -5.65 0.29
CA GLU A 119 8.39 -6.43 -0.13
C GLU A 119 8.77 -7.90 -0.38
N TRP A 120 7.75 -8.72 -0.64
CA TRP A 120 7.86 -10.17 -0.77
C TRP A 120 9.01 -10.63 -1.68
N ASN A 121 9.26 -9.92 -2.79
CA ASN A 121 10.25 -10.19 -3.83
C ASN A 121 11.57 -9.43 -3.62
N PHE A 122 11.85 -8.99 -2.39
CA PHE A 122 13.10 -8.35 -1.97
C PHE A 122 13.34 -6.95 -2.57
N PHE A 123 12.35 -6.35 -3.24
CA PHE A 123 12.45 -4.98 -3.73
C PHE A 123 12.23 -3.96 -2.61
N TRP A 124 12.89 -2.82 -2.81
CA TRP A 124 12.79 -1.62 -1.99
C TRP A 124 13.11 -0.41 -2.88
N ASN A 125 12.81 0.79 -2.40
CA ASN A 125 12.97 2.01 -3.18
C ASN A 125 13.95 2.97 -2.51
N ARG A 126 14.93 3.47 -3.27
CA ARG A 126 15.95 4.36 -2.68
C ARG A 126 15.39 5.70 -2.21
N LEU A 127 14.41 6.26 -2.91
CA LEU A 127 13.73 7.49 -2.50
C LEU A 127 12.91 7.24 -1.23
N ILE A 128 12.07 6.20 -1.19
CA ILE A 128 11.30 5.85 0.02
C ILE A 128 12.23 5.57 1.20
N ASN A 129 13.31 4.83 0.97
CA ASN A 129 14.33 4.58 1.98
C ASN A 129 15.00 5.87 2.47
N ALA A 130 15.31 6.83 1.59
CA ALA A 130 15.86 8.12 1.98
C ALA A 130 14.86 8.92 2.83
N LEU A 131 13.61 9.02 2.38
CA LEU A 131 12.53 9.73 3.07
C LEU A 131 12.27 9.17 4.47
N LEU A 132 12.13 7.85 4.60
CA LEU A 132 11.79 7.22 5.88
C LEU A 132 13.01 7.03 6.82
N ASN A 133 14.24 7.26 6.34
CA ASN A 133 15.42 7.33 7.19
C ASN A 133 15.71 8.75 7.71
N ASP A 134 15.16 9.78 7.08
CA ASP A 134 15.19 11.14 7.62
C ASP A 134 14.21 11.27 8.80
N ASP A 135 14.69 11.72 9.96
CA ASP A 135 13.89 11.75 11.20
C ASP A 135 12.68 12.69 11.08
N MET A 136 12.87 13.86 10.47
CA MET A 136 11.80 14.85 10.31
C MET A 136 10.73 14.36 9.34
N VAL A 137 11.14 13.82 8.19
CA VAL A 137 10.20 13.29 7.20
C VAL A 137 9.49 12.04 7.75
N ARG A 138 10.18 11.18 8.49
CA ARG A 138 9.57 10.02 9.15
C ARG A 138 8.51 10.44 10.18
N GLU A 139 8.76 11.48 10.97
CA GLU A 139 7.73 12.02 11.88
C GLU A 139 6.51 12.56 11.12
N MET A 140 6.72 13.30 10.03
CA MET A 140 5.63 13.79 9.18
C MET A 140 4.80 12.63 8.61
N TYR A 141 5.49 11.60 8.12
CA TYR A 141 4.87 10.38 7.62
C TYR A 141 4.03 9.67 8.68
N LEU A 142 4.57 9.42 9.87
CA LEU A 142 3.88 8.72 10.95
C LEU A 142 2.66 9.49 11.45
N ARG A 143 2.76 10.82 11.59
CA ARG A 143 1.61 11.67 11.93
C ARG A 143 0.52 11.57 10.86
N ARG A 144 0.90 11.66 9.58
CA ARG A 144 -0.07 11.54 8.47
C ARG A 144 -0.70 10.15 8.41
N LEU A 145 0.10 9.10 8.58
CA LEU A 145 -0.39 7.72 8.64
C LEU A 145 -1.44 7.58 9.75
N ARG A 146 -1.15 8.10 10.94
CA ARG A 146 -2.10 8.06 12.05
C ARG A 146 -3.42 8.79 11.72
N THR A 147 -3.34 10.00 11.19
CA THR A 147 -4.53 10.77 10.79
C THR A 147 -5.40 9.99 9.80
N VAL A 148 -4.80 9.42 8.76
CA VAL A 148 -5.55 8.71 7.72
C VAL A 148 -6.08 7.37 8.24
N MET A 149 -5.35 6.69 9.13
CA MET A 149 -5.85 5.50 9.84
C MET A 149 -7.10 5.84 10.68
N ASP A 150 -7.08 6.92 11.45
CA ASP A 150 -8.22 7.36 12.27
C ASP A 150 -9.43 7.79 11.43
N GLU A 151 -9.18 8.31 10.22
CA GLU A 151 -10.22 8.71 9.28
C GLU A 151 -10.88 7.49 8.62
N PHE A 152 -10.08 6.59 8.03
CA PHE A 152 -10.57 5.55 7.12
C PHE A 152 -10.60 4.13 7.71
N ILE A 153 -9.59 3.72 8.48
CA ILE A 153 -9.47 2.34 9.00
C ILE A 153 -10.23 2.18 10.33
N LYS A 154 -10.18 3.22 11.18
CA LYS A 154 -10.73 3.30 12.54
C LYS A 154 -10.05 2.33 13.53
N PRO A 155 -9.99 2.64 14.84
CA PRO A 155 -9.39 1.74 15.83
C PRO A 155 -10.20 0.44 16.04
N PRO A 156 -9.56 -0.64 16.51
CA PRO A 156 -10.26 -1.86 16.92
C PRO A 156 -11.38 -1.55 17.93
N GLY A 157 -12.53 -2.21 17.77
CA GLY A 157 -13.72 -2.01 18.60
C GLY A 157 -14.66 -0.89 18.13
N THR A 158 -14.31 -0.18 17.04
CA THR A 158 -15.23 0.75 16.38
C THR A 158 -16.47 0.01 15.87
N PRO A 159 -17.70 0.49 16.16
CA PRO A 159 -18.94 -0.12 15.65
C PRO A 159 -18.96 -0.17 14.12
N TYR A 160 -19.56 -1.22 13.55
CA TYR A 160 -19.59 -1.42 12.10
C TYR A 160 -20.15 -0.22 11.32
N ALA A 161 -21.21 0.41 11.84
CA ALA A 161 -21.83 1.59 11.24
C ALA A 161 -20.91 2.83 11.17
N GLU A 162 -19.77 2.82 11.87
CA GLU A 162 -18.77 3.89 11.88
C GLU A 162 -17.50 3.52 11.08
N LEU A 163 -17.42 2.29 10.55
CA LEU A 163 -16.29 1.81 9.74
C LEU A 163 -16.42 2.30 8.30
N PHE A 164 -15.67 3.34 7.93
CA PHE A 164 -15.81 3.98 6.62
C PHE A 164 -15.64 3.00 5.44
N ILE A 165 -14.55 2.23 5.42
CA ILE A 165 -14.22 1.36 4.27
C ILE A 165 -15.24 0.25 4.11
N GLU A 166 -15.64 -0.40 5.20
CA GLU A 166 -16.64 -1.46 5.19
C GLU A 166 -18.00 -0.97 4.69
N ASN A 167 -18.46 0.21 5.13
CA ASN A 167 -19.72 0.79 4.63
C ASN A 167 -19.60 1.19 3.15
N HIS A 168 -18.44 1.70 2.71
CA HIS A 168 -18.22 1.98 1.29
C HIS A 168 -18.23 0.70 0.44
N ILE A 169 -17.66 -0.41 0.95
CA ILE A 169 -17.75 -1.71 0.31
C ILE A 169 -19.22 -2.14 0.20
N ASP A 170 -20.05 -1.92 1.23
CA ASP A 170 -21.49 -2.25 1.17
C ASP A 170 -22.23 -1.45 0.08
N GLU A 171 -21.93 -0.16 -0.06
CA GLU A 171 -22.47 0.68 -1.13
C GLU A 171 -22.09 0.15 -2.51
N LEU A 172 -20.82 -0.20 -2.72
CA LEU A 172 -20.32 -0.74 -3.97
C LEU A 172 -20.93 -2.12 -4.28
N VAL A 173 -21.02 -3.00 -3.30
CA VAL A 173 -21.65 -4.32 -3.42
C VAL A 173 -23.12 -4.16 -3.84
N ALA A 174 -23.87 -3.28 -3.19
CA ALA A 174 -25.25 -3.01 -3.56
C ALA A 174 -25.38 -2.49 -5.00
N ALA A 175 -24.49 -1.60 -5.43
CA ALA A 175 -24.48 -1.06 -6.79
C ALA A 175 -24.12 -2.12 -7.85
N MET A 176 -23.20 -3.04 -7.54
CA MET A 176 -22.65 -4.00 -8.50
C MET A 176 -23.37 -5.36 -8.53
N SER A 177 -24.18 -5.69 -7.52
CA SER A 177 -24.72 -7.05 -7.33
C SER A 177 -25.47 -7.61 -8.54
N ALA A 178 -26.24 -6.77 -9.25
CA ALA A 178 -26.99 -7.21 -10.43
C ALA A 178 -26.06 -7.63 -11.58
N ASP A 179 -25.03 -6.83 -11.86
CA ASP A 179 -24.07 -7.11 -12.92
C ASP A 179 -23.19 -8.31 -12.57
N VAL A 180 -22.78 -8.43 -11.31
CA VAL A 180 -22.02 -9.58 -10.80
C VAL A 180 -22.79 -10.89 -11.01
N ALA A 181 -24.11 -10.90 -10.79
CA ALA A 181 -24.93 -12.09 -11.02
C ALA A 181 -25.01 -12.48 -12.52
N LEU A 182 -25.05 -11.49 -13.42
CA LEU A 182 -25.01 -11.71 -14.87
C LEU A 182 -23.64 -12.25 -15.29
N ASP A 183 -22.55 -11.68 -14.76
CA ASP A 183 -21.20 -12.12 -15.06
C ASP A 183 -20.92 -13.53 -14.53
N TYR A 184 -21.33 -13.84 -13.31
CA TYR A 184 -21.20 -15.18 -12.76
C TYR A 184 -21.94 -16.21 -13.64
N SER A 185 -23.19 -15.91 -14.03
CA SER A 185 -23.99 -16.79 -14.90
C SER A 185 -23.34 -17.03 -16.27
N LYS A 186 -22.61 -16.04 -16.78
CA LYS A 186 -21.98 -16.11 -18.12
C LYS A 186 -20.59 -16.76 -18.09
N TRP A 187 -19.80 -16.48 -17.05
CA TRP A 187 -18.37 -16.77 -17.06
C TRP A 187 -17.93 -17.85 -16.07
N ALA A 188 -18.71 -18.15 -15.01
CA ALA A 188 -18.33 -19.10 -13.96
C ALA A 188 -18.09 -20.54 -14.48
N ASN A 189 -18.57 -20.85 -15.68
CA ASN A 189 -18.26 -22.07 -16.41
C ASN A 189 -17.59 -21.72 -17.76
N PRO A 190 -16.32 -22.12 -18.00
CA PRO A 190 -15.52 -23.04 -17.19
C PRO A 190 -14.67 -22.37 -16.10
N TRP A 191 -14.77 -21.05 -15.90
CA TRP A 191 -13.86 -20.31 -15.01
C TRP A 191 -14.40 -20.17 -13.59
N SER A 192 -13.93 -20.99 -12.66
CA SER A 192 -14.32 -20.86 -11.25
C SER A 192 -13.80 -19.55 -10.63
N TRP A 193 -14.62 -18.92 -9.80
CA TRP A 193 -14.21 -17.71 -9.08
C TRP A 193 -13.47 -18.08 -7.79
N GLY A 194 -12.29 -17.48 -7.59
CA GLY A 194 -11.44 -17.77 -6.44
C GLY A 194 -11.05 -19.25 -6.30
N GLY A 195 -10.53 -19.55 -5.13
CA GLY A 195 -10.06 -20.84 -4.65
C GLY A 195 -8.60 -21.11 -4.94
N GLN A 196 -7.77 -20.65 -4.00
CA GLN A 196 -6.40 -21.07 -3.74
C GLN A 196 -6.01 -20.57 -2.32
N GLY A 197 -4.81 -20.90 -1.83
CA GLY A 197 -4.29 -20.27 -0.61
C GLY A 197 -5.06 -20.53 0.69
N GLY A 198 -5.86 -21.60 0.76
CA GLY A 198 -6.65 -21.96 1.95
C GLY A 198 -8.16 -21.69 1.81
N TYR A 199 -8.58 -21.02 0.75
CA TYR A 199 -9.98 -20.68 0.50
C TYR A 199 -10.66 -21.65 -0.49
N PRO A 200 -11.98 -21.87 -0.37
CA PRO A 200 -12.72 -22.73 -1.28
C PRO A 200 -12.72 -22.16 -2.71
N ARG A 201 -12.79 -23.06 -3.69
CA ARG A 201 -13.07 -22.70 -5.10
C ARG A 201 -14.53 -22.34 -5.30
N ASP A 202 -14.78 -21.58 -6.35
CA ASP A 202 -16.12 -21.15 -6.77
C ASP A 202 -16.83 -20.35 -5.67
N GLN A 203 -16.13 -19.32 -5.19
CA GLN A 203 -16.61 -18.43 -4.14
C GLN A 203 -17.81 -17.63 -4.64
N SER A 204 -18.81 -17.48 -3.78
CA SER A 204 -19.85 -16.48 -4.01
C SER A 204 -19.26 -15.07 -3.87
N PHE A 205 -19.91 -14.09 -4.49
CA PHE A 205 -19.52 -12.68 -4.34
C PHE A 205 -19.52 -12.25 -2.86
N GLU A 206 -20.54 -12.64 -2.11
CA GLU A 206 -20.63 -12.38 -0.66
C GLU A 206 -19.45 -12.99 0.11
N TYR A 207 -19.07 -14.23 -0.22
CA TYR A 207 -17.94 -14.89 0.44
C TYR A 207 -16.63 -14.14 0.20
N ALA A 208 -16.34 -13.77 -1.05
CA ALA A 208 -15.15 -13.02 -1.41
C ALA A 208 -15.08 -11.64 -0.71
N ILE A 209 -16.22 -10.94 -0.62
CA ILE A 209 -16.32 -9.67 0.11
C ILE A 209 -16.07 -9.86 1.61
N ASN A 210 -16.58 -10.94 2.19
CA ASN A 210 -16.36 -11.25 3.60
C ASN A 210 -14.90 -11.57 3.92
N ILE A 211 -14.12 -12.13 2.99
CA ILE A 211 -12.67 -12.28 3.15
C ILE A 211 -12.00 -10.91 3.29
N ILE A 212 -12.30 -9.96 2.39
CA ILE A 212 -11.73 -8.60 2.45
C ILE A 212 -12.07 -7.93 3.79
N LYS A 213 -13.30 -8.07 4.28
CA LYS A 213 -13.74 -7.44 5.54
C LYS A 213 -13.15 -8.10 6.78
N ASN A 214 -13.20 -9.43 6.85
CA ASN A 214 -12.91 -10.15 8.09
C ASN A 214 -11.45 -10.60 8.17
N ASP A 215 -10.90 -11.08 7.07
CA ASP A 215 -9.56 -11.69 7.07
C ASP A 215 -8.50 -10.65 6.76
N TYR A 216 -8.81 -9.64 5.94
CA TYR A 216 -7.92 -8.51 5.69
C TYR A 216 -8.20 -7.31 6.62
N LEU A 217 -9.32 -6.59 6.46
CA LEU A 217 -9.52 -5.29 7.13
C LEU A 217 -9.48 -5.40 8.66
N ALA A 218 -10.10 -6.43 9.25
CA ALA A 218 -10.08 -6.62 10.69
C ALA A 218 -8.68 -6.92 11.26
N VAL A 219 -7.91 -7.77 10.55
CA VAL A 219 -6.53 -8.12 10.94
C VAL A 219 -5.61 -6.92 10.73
N ARG A 220 -5.67 -6.29 9.56
CA ARG A 220 -4.88 -5.11 9.20
C ARG A 220 -5.09 -3.95 10.17
N ARG A 221 -6.35 -3.72 10.58
CA ARG A 221 -6.69 -2.72 11.60
C ARG A 221 -5.96 -2.98 12.91
N THR A 222 -5.98 -4.22 13.39
CA THR A 222 -5.26 -4.59 14.62
C THR A 222 -3.76 -4.41 14.44
N HIS A 223 -3.20 -4.83 13.30
CA HIS A 223 -1.78 -4.69 13.01
C HIS A 223 -1.31 -3.23 13.05
N LEU A 224 -2.03 -2.33 12.38
CA LEU A 224 -1.66 -0.92 12.32
C LEU A 224 -1.86 -0.20 13.68
N PHE A 225 -2.97 -0.45 14.38
CA PHE A 225 -3.29 0.27 15.63
C PHE A 225 -2.66 -0.32 16.90
N VAL A 226 -2.34 -1.61 16.91
CA VAL A 226 -1.86 -2.33 18.11
C VAL A 226 -0.39 -2.72 17.94
N THR A 227 -0.05 -3.47 16.90
CA THR A 227 1.32 -3.96 16.66
C THR A 227 2.27 -2.80 16.36
N HIS A 228 1.87 -1.93 15.42
CA HIS A 228 2.65 -0.76 14.99
C HIS A 228 2.22 0.53 15.67
N ASN A 229 1.59 0.43 16.84
CA ASN A 229 1.09 1.60 17.55
C ASN A 229 2.21 2.64 17.73
N VAL A 230 2.11 3.72 16.97
CA VAL A 230 3.00 4.87 17.08
C VAL A 230 2.62 5.56 18.39
N LYS A 231 3.34 5.25 19.47
CA LYS A 231 3.32 6.12 20.64
C LYS A 231 3.90 7.44 20.19
N MET A 232 3.05 8.43 19.93
CA MET A 232 3.47 9.81 19.84
C MET A 232 3.96 10.20 21.24
N SER A 233 5.29 10.15 21.45
CA SER A 233 5.95 10.73 22.61
C SER A 233 5.96 12.24 22.51
#